data_AF-A0AA96G4X3-F1
#
_entry.id   AF-A0AA96G4X3-F1
#
_cell.length_a   1.000
_cell.length_b   1.000
_cell.length_c   1.000
_cell.angle_alpha   90.00
_cell.angle_beta   90.00
_cell.angle_gamma   90.00
#
_symmetry.space_group_name_H-M   'P 1'
#
loop_
_entity.id
_entity.type
_entity.pdbx_description
1 polymer ?
#
loop_
_entity_poly.entity_id
_entity_poly.type
_entity_poly.pdbx_seq_one_letter_code
_entity_poly.pdbx_strand_id
1 'polypeptide(L)'
;MAQETATPPMVRVPPIVRKILVSLAGGGIALLITNATEQPQSTNLVLSSFVGGTLLMVQFLVDFERRLLSVENVLQSGLAGVNEDSRQMQLLRSSRLDTATVIRLLHHASELSQEGPTVMYAFLEQEIRRLSKLMRELHAGEASYDGEDQDWLLSLTGAAASSIDATSAAADSEFWDSPLGLRYLALQGEASRRGVAVRRVFILDGDDPAAAQEIERVCRQQSEFGIDVRVMRSSGLAASSRVDPMFDFILFDQALSYEVSSAPALDRGGRLTIAGTRLAVRPDRVNHRIRRFDELWNAAIPLAR
;
A
#
# COMPACT_ATOMS: atom_id res chain seq x y z
N MET A 1 -47.51 -39.00 -39.59
CA MET A 1 -47.23 -38.40 -38.26
C MET A 1 -46.39 -37.15 -38.48
N ALA A 2 -46.93 -36.01 -38.04
CA ALA A 2 -46.33 -34.67 -37.85
C ALA A 2 -45.49 -34.07 -39.01
N GLN A 3 -46.16 -33.21 -39.79
CA GLN A 3 -45.56 -32.23 -40.69
C GLN A 3 -45.12 -31.02 -39.85
N GLU A 4 -43.81 -30.76 -39.84
CA GLU A 4 -43.16 -29.66 -39.13
C GLU A 4 -43.56 -28.31 -39.78
N THR A 5 -44.31 -27.49 -39.04
CA THR A 5 -44.75 -26.17 -39.50
C THR A 5 -43.64 -25.17 -39.23
N ALA A 6 -42.87 -24.86 -40.28
CA ALA A 6 -41.88 -23.79 -40.26
C ALA A 6 -42.58 -22.43 -40.08
N THR A 7 -42.40 -21.80 -38.93
CA THR A 7 -42.74 -20.39 -38.72
C THR A 7 -41.88 -19.51 -39.62
N PRO A 8 -42.46 -18.58 -40.42
CA PRO A 8 -41.69 -17.69 -41.28
C PRO A 8 -40.81 -16.73 -40.43
N PRO A 9 -39.62 -16.36 -40.93
CA PRO A 9 -38.74 -15.45 -40.21
C PRO A 9 -39.40 -14.07 -40.08
N MET A 10 -39.58 -13.60 -38.84
CA MET A 10 -40.01 -12.24 -38.57
C MET A 10 -38.94 -11.26 -39.05
N VAL A 11 -39.19 -10.62 -40.19
CA VAL A 11 -38.35 -9.55 -40.75
C VAL A 11 -38.31 -8.40 -39.74
N ARG A 12 -37.19 -8.26 -39.02
CA ARG A 12 -36.92 -7.08 -38.16
C ARG A 12 -36.69 -5.87 -39.07
N VAL A 13 -37.74 -5.10 -39.30
CA VAL A 13 -37.66 -3.83 -40.02
C VAL A 13 -36.74 -2.88 -39.23
N PRO A 14 -35.68 -2.33 -39.84
CA PRO A 14 -34.80 -1.37 -39.18
C PRO A 14 -35.61 -0.19 -38.63
N PRO A 15 -35.30 0.34 -37.43
CA PRO A 15 -36.11 1.37 -36.77
C PRO A 15 -36.26 2.65 -37.61
N ILE A 16 -35.29 2.94 -38.49
CA ILE A 16 -35.35 4.04 -39.46
C ILE A 16 -36.44 3.80 -40.52
N VAL A 17 -36.54 2.58 -41.05
CA VAL A 17 -37.55 2.19 -42.04
C VAL A 17 -38.94 2.25 -41.44
N ARG A 18 -39.10 1.86 -40.15
CA ARG A 18 -40.38 2.00 -39.43
C ARG A 18 -40.81 3.46 -39.29
N LYS A 19 -39.87 4.37 -39.02
CA LYS A 19 -40.15 5.81 -38.87
C LYS A 19 -40.54 6.46 -40.21
N ILE A 20 -39.82 6.11 -41.28
CA ILE A 20 -40.16 6.52 -42.65
C ILE A 20 -41.58 6.03 -42.99
N LEU A 21 -41.91 4.78 -42.71
CA LEU A 21 -43.25 4.22 -42.93
C LEU A 21 -44.34 4.93 -42.13
N VAL A 22 -44.11 5.27 -40.86
CA VAL A 22 -45.07 6.00 -40.02
C VAL A 22 -45.30 7.42 -40.53
N SER A 23 -44.25 8.12 -40.93
CA SER A 23 -44.37 9.47 -41.52
C SER A 23 -45.05 9.44 -42.89
N LEU A 24 -44.75 8.43 -43.71
CA LEU A 24 -45.40 8.23 -45.01
C LEU A 24 -46.90 7.89 -44.85
N ALA A 25 -47.23 7.05 -43.87
CA ALA A 25 -48.61 6.71 -43.53
C ALA A 25 -49.38 7.92 -42.99
N GLY A 26 -48.76 8.74 -42.12
CA GLY A 26 -49.37 9.97 -41.61
C GLY A 26 -49.66 10.99 -42.71
N GLY A 27 -48.70 11.22 -43.63
CA GLY A 27 -48.89 12.08 -44.79
C GLY A 27 -49.93 11.54 -45.78
N GLY A 28 -49.97 10.22 -45.97
CA GLY A 28 -50.97 9.55 -46.80
C GLY A 28 -52.39 9.64 -46.25
N ILE A 29 -52.56 9.49 -44.93
CA ILE A 29 -53.85 9.65 -44.25
C ILE A 29 -54.31 11.11 -44.35
N ALA A 30 -53.41 12.08 -44.18
CA ALA A 30 -53.74 13.49 -44.38
C ALA A 30 -54.25 13.74 -45.81
N LEU A 31 -53.54 13.26 -46.84
CA LEU A 31 -53.97 13.38 -48.24
C LEU A 31 -55.33 12.74 -48.51
N LEU A 32 -55.61 11.57 -47.93
CA LEU A 32 -56.90 10.90 -48.07
C LEU A 32 -58.04 11.71 -47.44
N ILE A 33 -57.82 12.26 -46.25
CA ILE A 33 -58.81 13.09 -45.56
C ILE A 33 -59.08 14.37 -46.35
N THR A 34 -58.04 15.05 -46.85
CA THR A 34 -58.22 16.32 -47.57
C THR A 34 -58.81 16.14 -48.97
N ASN A 35 -58.56 15.00 -49.64
CA ASN A 35 -59.19 14.69 -50.92
C ASN A 35 -60.69 14.36 -50.74
N ALA A 36 -61.08 13.78 -49.60
CA ALA A 36 -62.47 13.54 -49.26
C ALA A 36 -63.25 14.82 -48.90
N THR A 37 -62.58 15.96 -48.71
CA THR A 37 -63.20 17.26 -48.38
C THR A 37 -63.32 18.22 -49.56
N GLU A 38 -63.05 17.78 -50.80
CA GLU A 38 -63.13 18.56 -52.05
C GLU A 38 -62.38 19.92 -52.03
N GLN A 39 -61.25 20.00 -51.32
CA GLN A 39 -60.45 21.22 -51.29
C GLN A 39 -59.65 21.45 -52.58
N PRO A 40 -59.31 22.73 -52.92
CA PRO A 40 -58.49 23.06 -54.09
C PRO A 40 -57.14 22.35 -54.04
N GLN A 41 -56.73 21.75 -55.17
CA GLN A 41 -55.56 20.87 -55.28
C GLN A 41 -54.24 21.50 -54.81
N SER A 42 -54.10 22.82 -54.92
CA SER A 42 -52.95 23.58 -54.42
C SER A 42 -52.86 23.61 -52.89
N THR A 43 -53.99 23.57 -52.18
CA THR A 43 -54.06 23.61 -50.71
C THR A 43 -53.71 22.25 -50.10
N ASN A 44 -54.09 21.15 -50.76
CA ASN A 44 -53.79 19.79 -50.32
C ASN A 44 -52.29 19.47 -50.31
N LEU A 45 -51.56 19.96 -51.31
CA LEU A 45 -50.12 19.74 -51.43
C LEU A 45 -49.32 20.48 -50.37
N VAL A 46 -49.73 21.72 -50.06
CA VAL A 46 -49.11 22.52 -49.00
C VAL A 46 -49.41 21.91 -47.63
N LEU A 47 -50.66 21.48 -47.37
CA LEU A 47 -51.06 20.92 -46.09
C LEU A 47 -50.40 19.56 -45.81
N SER A 48 -50.29 18.68 -46.80
CA SER A 48 -49.64 17.36 -46.60
C SER A 48 -48.12 17.49 -46.40
N SER A 49 -47.47 18.41 -47.14
CA SER A 49 -46.05 18.72 -46.95
C SER A 49 -45.79 19.30 -45.56
N PHE A 50 -46.67 20.21 -45.09
CA PHE A 50 -46.56 20.81 -43.77
C PHE A 50 -46.75 19.79 -42.64
N VAL A 51 -47.78 18.94 -42.74
CA VAL A 51 -48.03 17.86 -41.76
C VAL A 51 -46.89 16.85 -41.75
N GLY A 52 -46.42 16.41 -42.92
CA GLY A 52 -45.29 15.48 -43.05
C GLY A 52 -43.98 16.06 -42.48
N GLY A 53 -43.69 17.32 -42.76
CA GLY A 53 -42.53 18.03 -42.24
C GLY A 53 -42.56 18.18 -40.71
N THR A 54 -43.72 18.56 -40.15
CA THR A 54 -43.90 18.69 -38.70
C THR A 54 -43.74 17.35 -37.99
N LEU A 55 -44.28 16.27 -38.55
CA LEU A 55 -44.16 14.94 -37.97
C LEU A 55 -42.70 14.45 -37.97
N LEU A 56 -41.96 14.74 -39.04
CA LEU A 56 -40.54 14.42 -39.14
C LEU A 56 -39.71 15.23 -38.13
N MET A 57 -40.02 16.51 -37.95
CA MET A 57 -39.36 17.35 -36.95
C MET A 57 -39.60 16.84 -35.53
N VAL A 58 -40.85 16.48 -35.18
CA VAL A 58 -41.17 15.91 -33.86
C VAL A 58 -40.44 14.58 -33.65
N GLN A 59 -40.39 13.71 -34.66
CA GLN A 59 -39.62 12.47 -34.57
C GLN A 59 -38.13 12.72 -34.38
N PHE A 60 -37.57 13.71 -35.08
CA PHE A 60 -36.17 14.09 -34.94
C PHE A 60 -35.87 14.61 -33.53
N LEU A 61 -36.73 15.47 -32.98
CA LEU A 61 -36.56 16.01 -31.62
C LEU A 61 -36.58 14.90 -30.55
N VAL A 62 -37.51 13.94 -30.66
CA VAL A 62 -37.59 12.81 -29.73
C VAL A 62 -36.37 11.88 -29.85
N ASP A 63 -35.86 11.68 -31.06
CA ASP A 63 -34.64 10.89 -31.27
C ASP A 63 -33.40 11.58 -30.75
N PHE A 64 -33.34 12.91 -30.89
CA PHE A 64 -32.25 13.72 -30.38
C PHE A 64 -32.20 13.70 -28.85
N GLU A 65 -33.35 13.88 -28.19
CA GLU A 65 -33.47 13.82 -26.73
C GLU A 65 -33.03 12.46 -26.18
N ARG A 66 -33.47 11.35 -26.80
CA ARG A 66 -33.05 9.99 -26.40
C ARG A 66 -31.55 9.77 -26.55
N ARG A 67 -30.93 10.33 -27.60
CA ARG A 67 -29.48 10.24 -27.80
C ARG A 67 -28.73 11.09 -26.77
N LEU A 68 -29.26 12.27 -26.44
CA LEU A 68 -28.64 13.17 -25.48
C LEU A 68 -28.62 12.56 -24.07
N LEU A 69 -29.73 11.95 -23.64
CA LEU A 69 -29.80 11.21 -22.37
C LEU A 69 -28.84 10.00 -22.33
N SER A 70 -28.68 9.29 -23.45
CA SER A 70 -27.72 8.18 -23.54
C SER A 70 -26.28 8.65 -23.40
N VAL A 71 -25.92 9.77 -24.04
CA VAL A 71 -24.58 10.37 -23.95
C VAL A 71 -24.31 10.89 -22.54
N GLU A 72 -25.28 11.55 -21.91
CA GLU A 72 -25.14 12.08 -20.55
C GLU A 72 -24.88 10.96 -19.53
N ASN A 73 -25.59 9.83 -19.64
CA ASN A 73 -25.38 8.67 -18.77
C ASN A 73 -23.97 8.04 -18.93
N VAL A 74 -23.47 7.96 -20.17
CA VAL A 74 -22.10 7.49 -20.45
C VAL A 74 -21.07 8.47 -19.91
N LEU A 75 -21.31 9.78 -20.06
CA LEU A 75 -20.42 10.83 -19.57
C LEU A 75 -20.36 10.85 -18.04
N GLN A 76 -21.50 10.76 -17.35
CA GLN A 76 -21.55 10.71 -15.88
C GLN A 76 -20.84 9.47 -15.33
N SER A 77 -21.03 8.30 -15.96
CA SER A 77 -20.37 7.06 -15.56
C SER A 77 -18.85 7.13 -15.79
N GLY A 78 -18.41 7.71 -16.91
CA GLY A 78 -16.99 7.91 -17.21
C GLY A 78 -16.32 8.93 -16.30
N LEU A 79 -17.00 10.05 -15.99
CA LEU A 79 -16.48 11.09 -15.11
C LEU A 79 -16.41 10.64 -13.65
N ALA A 80 -17.33 9.79 -13.20
CA ALA A 80 -17.29 9.21 -11.85
C ALA A 80 -16.06 8.31 -11.64
N GLY A 81 -15.75 7.44 -12.62
CA GLY A 81 -14.54 6.60 -12.58
C GLY A 81 -13.25 7.42 -12.65
N VAL A 82 -13.18 8.40 -13.56
CA VAL A 82 -12.02 9.29 -13.70
C VAL A 82 -11.78 10.14 -12.44
N ASN A 83 -12.85 10.58 -11.76
CA ASN A 83 -12.72 11.33 -10.52
C ASN A 83 -12.17 10.49 -9.36
N GLU A 84 -12.54 9.21 -9.26
CA GLU A 84 -12.03 8.32 -8.21
C GLU A 84 -10.55 7.95 -8.45
N ASP A 85 -10.19 7.60 -9.68
CA ASP A 85 -8.79 7.35 -10.07
C ASP A 85 -7.91 8.59 -9.84
N SER A 86 -8.45 9.78 -10.17
CA SER A 86 -7.78 11.06 -9.93
C SER A 86 -7.61 11.35 -8.44
N ARG A 87 -8.60 11.03 -7.61
CA ARG A 87 -8.55 11.21 -6.16
C ARG A 87 -7.53 10.29 -5.51
N GLN A 88 -7.49 9.02 -5.90
CA GLN A 88 -6.50 8.05 -5.41
C GLN A 88 -5.07 8.46 -5.82
N MET A 89 -4.89 8.92 -7.06
CA MET A 89 -3.61 9.46 -7.54
C MET A 89 -3.19 10.72 -6.79
N GLN A 90 -4.13 11.61 -6.46
CA GLN A 90 -3.86 12.80 -5.66
C GLN A 90 -3.44 12.44 -4.23
N LEU A 91 -4.10 11.46 -3.59
CA LEU A 91 -3.71 10.94 -2.28
C LEU A 91 -2.32 10.30 -2.32
N LEU A 92 -2.00 9.52 -3.36
CA LEU A 92 -0.66 8.94 -3.55
C LEU A 92 0.41 10.01 -3.72
N ARG A 93 0.16 11.05 -4.54
CA ARG A 93 1.09 12.19 -4.72
C ARG A 93 1.28 13.00 -3.44
N SER A 94 0.29 13.03 -2.56
CA SER A 94 0.40 13.69 -1.25
C SER A 94 1.16 12.85 -0.21
N SER A 95 1.32 11.55 -0.46
CA SER A 95 2.15 10.68 0.37
C SER A 95 3.63 10.86 0.04
N ARG A 96 4.51 10.55 1.01
CA ARG A 96 5.97 10.49 0.78
C ARG A 96 6.42 9.19 0.12
N LEU A 97 5.49 8.29 -0.24
CA LEU A 97 5.81 7.04 -0.90
C LEU A 97 6.10 7.30 -2.39
N ASP A 98 7.07 6.57 -2.95
CA ASP A 98 7.34 6.62 -4.37
C ASP A 98 6.12 6.15 -5.16
N THR A 99 5.49 7.09 -5.88
CA THR A 99 4.29 6.83 -6.69
C THR A 99 4.55 5.75 -7.75
N ALA A 100 5.76 5.68 -8.30
CA ALA A 100 6.11 4.67 -9.29
C ALA A 100 6.11 3.26 -8.69
N THR A 101 6.56 3.10 -7.45
CA THR A 101 6.51 1.82 -6.71
C THR A 101 5.08 1.34 -6.51
N VAL A 102 4.17 2.24 -6.12
CA VAL A 102 2.75 1.88 -5.92
C VAL A 102 2.08 1.51 -7.23
N ILE A 103 2.34 2.25 -8.32
CA ILE A 103 1.81 1.93 -9.65
C ILE A 103 2.33 0.57 -10.12
N ARG A 104 3.61 0.25 -9.92
CA ARG A 104 4.17 -1.07 -10.25
C ARG A 104 3.47 -2.19 -9.47
N LEU A 105 3.17 -1.98 -8.19
CA LEU A 105 2.43 -2.98 -7.39
C LEU A 105 1.03 -3.24 -7.98
N LEU A 106 0.30 -2.18 -8.34
CA LEU A 106 -1.03 -2.30 -8.96
C LEU A 106 -0.95 -3.01 -10.32
N HIS A 107 0.06 -2.70 -11.12
CA HIS A 107 0.30 -3.36 -12.40
C HIS A 107 0.52 -4.87 -12.21
N HIS A 108 1.45 -5.26 -11.34
CA HIS A 108 1.71 -6.69 -11.08
C HIS A 108 0.48 -7.40 -10.52
N ALA A 109 -0.31 -6.74 -9.65
CA ALA A 109 -1.56 -7.30 -9.15
C ALA A 109 -2.60 -7.50 -10.27
N SER A 110 -2.62 -6.62 -11.28
CA SER A 110 -3.54 -6.73 -12.44
C SER A 110 -3.11 -7.78 -13.46
N GLU A 111 -1.81 -8.10 -13.53
CA GLU A 111 -1.26 -9.14 -14.41
C GLU A 111 -1.45 -10.56 -13.86
N LEU A 112 -1.87 -10.70 -12.60
CA LEU A 112 -2.24 -11.99 -12.05
C LEU A 112 -3.40 -12.56 -12.88
N SER A 113 -3.11 -13.63 -13.63
CA SER A 113 -4.15 -14.35 -14.39
C SER A 113 -5.26 -14.82 -13.44
N GLN A 114 -6.46 -15.13 -13.94
CA GLN A 114 -7.53 -15.69 -13.09
C GLN A 114 -7.37 -17.20 -12.83
N GLU A 115 -6.29 -17.82 -13.35
CA GLU A 115 -6.12 -19.28 -13.41
C GLU A 115 -5.10 -19.83 -12.40
N GLY A 116 -4.70 -19.05 -11.41
CA GLY A 116 -3.73 -19.47 -10.40
C GLY A 116 -4.30 -20.37 -9.30
N PRO A 117 -3.45 -21.02 -8.49
CA PRO A 117 -3.90 -21.77 -7.32
C PRO A 117 -4.59 -20.88 -6.27
N THR A 118 -5.71 -21.31 -5.69
CA THR A 118 -6.46 -20.53 -4.69
C THR A 118 -5.60 -20.07 -3.50
N VAL A 119 -4.68 -20.92 -3.04
CA VAL A 119 -3.76 -20.61 -1.92
C VAL A 119 -2.86 -19.40 -2.23
N MET A 120 -2.49 -19.20 -3.49
CA MET A 120 -1.66 -18.06 -3.91
C MET A 120 -2.42 -16.74 -3.71
N TYR A 121 -3.69 -16.66 -4.15
CA TYR A 121 -4.49 -15.45 -3.95
C TYR A 121 -4.81 -15.20 -2.48
N ALA A 122 -5.11 -16.26 -1.72
CA ALA A 122 -5.35 -16.14 -0.28
C ALA A 122 -4.11 -15.59 0.44
N PHE A 123 -2.91 -16.05 0.07
CA PHE A 123 -1.65 -15.54 0.59
C PHE A 123 -1.43 -14.07 0.21
N LEU A 124 -1.60 -13.71 -1.07
CA LEU A 124 -1.45 -12.32 -1.53
C LEU A 124 -2.43 -11.36 -0.84
N GLU A 125 -3.68 -11.79 -0.66
CA GLU A 125 -4.68 -11.01 0.07
C GLU A 125 -4.28 -10.82 1.54
N GLN A 126 -3.75 -11.86 2.18
CA GLN A 126 -3.24 -11.77 3.54
C GLN A 126 -2.06 -10.78 3.64
N GLU A 127 -1.15 -10.78 2.67
CA GLU A 127 -0.02 -9.84 2.64
C GLU A 127 -0.47 -8.39 2.39
N ILE A 128 -1.43 -8.16 1.50
CA ILE A 128 -2.03 -6.83 1.29
C ILE A 128 -2.72 -6.34 2.57
N ARG A 129 -3.44 -7.22 3.28
CA ARG A 129 -4.07 -6.91 4.57
C ARG A 129 -3.03 -6.59 5.64
N ARG A 130 -1.92 -7.34 5.70
CA ARG A 130 -0.80 -7.11 6.62
C ARG A 130 -0.14 -5.75 6.36
N LEU A 131 0.18 -5.43 5.11
CA LEU A 131 0.73 -4.11 4.74
C LEU A 131 -0.23 -2.97 5.08
N SER A 132 -1.52 -3.13 4.77
CA SER A 132 -2.55 -2.14 5.10
C SER A 132 -2.68 -1.94 6.61
N LYS A 133 -2.57 -3.01 7.40
CA LYS A 133 -2.56 -2.92 8.87
C LYS A 133 -1.33 -2.15 9.36
N LEU A 134 -0.14 -2.51 8.87
CA LEU A 134 1.12 -1.84 9.23
C LEU A 134 1.06 -0.33 8.92
N MET A 135 0.56 0.07 7.75
CA MET A 135 0.42 1.49 7.39
C MET A 135 -0.51 2.24 8.35
N ARG A 136 -1.65 1.65 8.74
CA ARG A 136 -2.56 2.28 9.70
C ARG A 136 -1.94 2.40 11.09
N GLU A 137 -1.23 1.38 11.54
CA GLU A 137 -0.56 1.35 12.84
C GLU A 137 0.59 2.35 12.91
N LEU A 138 1.45 2.41 11.90
CA LEU A 138 2.49 3.44 11.79
C LEU A 138 1.90 4.85 11.71
N HIS A 139 0.78 5.04 11.01
CA HIS A 139 0.06 6.31 11.02
C HIS A 139 -0.47 6.68 12.41
N ALA A 140 -0.96 5.71 13.17
CA ALA A 140 -1.35 5.89 14.58
C ALA A 140 -0.15 6.09 15.52
N GLY A 141 1.07 5.83 15.04
CA GLY A 141 2.32 6.15 15.70
C GLY A 141 3.10 4.93 16.23
N GLU A 142 2.52 3.74 16.19
CA GLU A 142 3.18 2.51 16.62
C GLU A 142 2.61 1.26 15.94
N ALA A 143 3.47 0.29 15.65
CA ALA A 143 3.09 -1.02 15.14
C ALA A 143 3.72 -2.11 16.01
N SER A 144 3.03 -3.22 16.22
CA SER A 144 3.53 -4.33 17.04
C SER A 144 3.40 -5.66 16.30
N TYR A 145 4.37 -6.53 16.53
CA TYR A 145 4.46 -7.87 15.97
C TYR A 145 4.78 -8.86 17.10
N ASP A 146 4.04 -9.97 17.14
CA ASP A 146 4.27 -11.03 18.12
C ASP A 146 5.48 -11.86 17.69
N GLY A 147 6.53 -11.89 18.51
CA GLY A 147 7.84 -12.46 18.15
C GLY A 147 8.79 -11.47 17.46
N GLU A 148 9.74 -12.01 16.71
CA GLU A 148 10.78 -11.25 16.00
C GLU A 148 10.37 -10.99 14.54
N ASP A 149 10.33 -9.73 14.11
CA ASP A 149 10.16 -9.38 12.68
C ASP A 149 11.53 -9.09 12.04
N GLN A 150 12.11 -10.13 11.45
CA GLN A 150 13.40 -10.08 10.78
C GLN A 150 13.38 -9.18 9.54
N ASP A 151 12.24 -9.09 8.84
CA ASP A 151 12.12 -8.30 7.63
C ASP A 151 12.10 -6.80 7.94
N TRP A 152 11.48 -6.40 9.05
CA TRP A 152 11.53 -5.02 9.53
C TRP A 152 12.95 -4.58 9.86
N LEU A 153 13.70 -5.39 10.62
CA LEU A 153 15.08 -5.07 10.97
C LEU A 153 15.95 -4.82 9.73
N LEU A 154 15.92 -5.75 8.77
CA LEU A 154 16.72 -5.64 7.55
C LEU A 154 16.24 -4.51 6.64
N SER A 155 14.93 -4.38 6.44
CA SER A 155 14.36 -3.35 5.55
C SER A 155 14.62 -1.93 6.08
N LEU A 156 14.50 -1.71 7.40
CA LEU A 156 14.80 -0.43 8.02
C LEU A 156 16.29 -0.09 7.93
N THR A 157 17.17 -1.07 8.12
CA THR A 157 18.62 -0.89 7.95
C THR A 157 18.98 -0.50 6.52
N GLY A 158 18.33 -1.13 5.54
CA GLY A 158 18.48 -0.77 4.13
C GLY A 158 17.96 0.64 3.81
N ALA A 159 16.88 1.06 4.46
CA ALA A 159 16.21 2.34 4.19
C ALA A 159 16.81 3.54 4.95
N ALA A 160 17.58 3.32 6.02
CA ALA A 160 18.18 4.38 6.81
C ALA A 160 19.03 5.34 5.96
N ALA A 161 18.81 6.63 6.17
CA ALA A 161 19.38 7.70 5.34
C ALA A 161 20.44 8.55 6.05
N SER A 162 20.38 8.70 7.37
CA SER A 162 21.26 9.58 8.14
C SER A 162 21.94 8.90 9.32
N SER A 163 21.22 8.09 10.11
CA SER A 163 21.81 7.44 11.29
C SER A 163 21.15 6.13 11.68
N ILE A 164 21.94 5.23 12.26
CA ILE A 164 21.48 4.01 12.92
C ILE A 164 22.15 3.94 14.29
N ASP A 165 21.36 4.08 15.35
CA ASP A 165 21.85 4.04 16.73
C ASP A 165 21.26 2.83 17.45
N ALA A 166 22.09 1.84 17.76
CA ALA A 166 21.64 0.54 18.26
C ALA A 166 22.19 0.23 19.66
N THR A 167 21.34 -0.37 20.49
CA THR A 167 21.75 -1.02 21.73
C THR A 167 21.74 -2.53 21.53
N SER A 168 22.54 -3.28 22.29
CA SER A 168 22.52 -4.75 22.26
C SER A 168 22.92 -5.31 23.61
N ALA A 169 22.19 -6.34 24.06
CA ALA A 169 22.56 -7.08 25.26
C ALA A 169 23.68 -8.08 24.93
N ALA A 170 24.59 -8.30 25.87
CA ALA A 170 25.71 -9.22 25.68
C ALA A 170 25.30 -10.69 25.50
N ALA A 171 24.08 -11.05 25.90
CA ALA A 171 23.51 -12.38 25.70
C ALA A 171 23.29 -12.73 24.22
N ASP A 172 23.38 -11.76 23.31
CA ASP A 172 23.12 -11.93 21.88
C ASP A 172 24.38 -12.30 21.07
N SER A 173 25.42 -12.89 21.69
CA SER A 173 26.63 -13.32 20.96
C SER A 173 26.31 -14.32 19.85
N GLU A 174 25.43 -15.29 20.11
CA GLU A 174 24.97 -16.28 19.13
C GLU A 174 24.22 -15.66 17.94
N PHE A 175 23.61 -14.47 18.12
CA PHE A 175 22.93 -13.78 17.03
C PHE A 175 23.93 -13.32 15.95
N TRP A 176 25.12 -12.88 16.32
CA TRP A 176 26.11 -12.34 15.37
C TRP A 176 26.69 -13.40 14.44
N ASP A 177 26.72 -14.65 14.87
CA ASP A 177 27.13 -15.79 14.04
C ASP A 177 25.95 -16.40 13.26
N SER A 178 24.71 -15.94 13.52
CA SER A 178 23.52 -16.41 12.82
C SER A 178 23.42 -15.83 11.39
N PRO A 179 22.69 -16.50 10.47
CA PRO A 179 22.43 -15.96 9.13
C PRO A 179 21.77 -14.57 9.14
N LEU A 180 20.93 -14.29 10.12
CA LEU A 180 20.28 -12.97 10.26
C LEU A 180 21.29 -11.91 10.70
N GLY A 181 22.10 -12.18 11.73
CA GLY A 181 23.13 -11.27 12.22
C GLY A 181 24.15 -10.92 11.15
N LEU A 182 24.58 -11.90 10.35
CA LEU A 182 25.48 -11.67 9.22
C LEU A 182 24.86 -10.77 8.14
N ARG A 183 23.59 -10.99 7.78
CA ARG A 183 22.87 -10.13 6.82
C ARG A 183 22.68 -8.71 7.35
N TYR A 184 22.34 -8.59 8.62
CA TYR A 184 22.18 -7.31 9.28
C TYR A 184 23.50 -6.53 9.33
N LEU A 185 24.60 -7.18 9.73
CA LEU A 185 25.94 -6.58 9.73
C LEU A 185 26.35 -6.10 8.32
N ALA A 186 26.10 -6.92 7.29
CA ALA A 186 26.38 -6.53 5.91
C ALA A 186 25.62 -5.27 5.49
N LEU A 187 24.32 -5.18 5.81
CA LEU A 187 23.50 -3.99 5.54
C LEU A 187 23.95 -2.76 6.34
N GLN A 188 24.40 -2.93 7.58
CA GLN A 188 24.98 -1.84 8.35
C GLN A 188 26.27 -1.32 7.70
N GLY A 189 27.15 -2.21 7.25
CA GLY A 189 28.35 -1.80 6.51
C GLY A 189 28.04 -1.14 5.17
N GLU A 190 26.98 -1.57 4.47
CA GLU A 190 26.47 -0.85 3.30
C GLU A 190 25.98 0.56 3.65
N ALA A 191 25.23 0.69 4.75
CA ALA A 191 24.76 1.99 5.23
C ALA A 191 25.94 2.91 5.57
N SER A 192 26.96 2.42 6.30
CA SER A 192 28.19 3.18 6.58
C SER A 192 28.90 3.61 5.29
N ARG A 193 28.97 2.74 4.27
CA ARG A 193 29.53 3.11 2.95
C ARG A 193 28.71 4.19 2.22
N ARG A 194 27.39 4.27 2.45
CA ARG A 194 26.53 5.35 1.95
C ARG A 194 26.69 6.65 2.74
N GLY A 195 27.46 6.66 3.83
CA GLY A 195 27.66 7.82 4.70
C GLY A 195 26.66 7.91 5.86
N VAL A 196 25.89 6.86 6.12
CA VAL A 196 25.00 6.78 7.30
C VAL A 196 25.86 6.58 8.55
N ALA A 197 25.62 7.37 9.60
CA ALA A 197 26.33 7.19 10.87
C ALA A 197 25.78 5.98 11.62
N VAL A 198 26.57 4.92 11.80
CA VAL A 198 26.16 3.71 12.51
C VAL A 198 26.89 3.60 13.84
N ARG A 199 26.14 3.65 14.94
CA ARG A 199 26.66 3.59 16.32
C ARG A 199 26.03 2.42 17.07
N ARG A 200 26.83 1.67 17.84
CA ARG A 200 26.34 0.59 18.69
C ARG A 200 26.89 0.65 20.12
N VAL A 201 26.01 0.46 21.09
CA VAL A 201 26.37 0.25 22.50
C VAL A 201 26.08 -1.18 22.90
N PHE A 202 27.11 -1.92 23.29
CA PHE A 202 26.96 -3.22 23.94
C PHE A 202 26.85 -3.07 25.46
N ILE A 203 25.84 -3.72 26.05
CA ILE A 203 25.58 -3.70 27.48
C ILE A 203 25.88 -5.10 28.05
N LEU A 204 26.93 -5.18 28.86
CA LEU A 204 27.36 -6.39 29.54
C LEU A 204 26.63 -6.54 30.88
N ASP A 205 26.00 -7.70 31.08
CA ASP A 205 25.46 -8.11 32.38
C ASP A 205 26.50 -8.91 33.16
N GLY A 206 26.96 -8.35 34.27
CA GLY A 206 27.94 -8.97 35.16
C GLY A 206 29.39 -8.84 34.68
N ASP A 207 30.28 -9.55 35.38
CA ASP A 207 31.73 -9.53 35.17
C ASP A 207 32.25 -10.86 34.60
N ASP A 208 31.45 -11.55 33.78
CA ASP A 208 31.88 -12.78 33.12
C ASP A 208 33.00 -12.49 32.11
N PRO A 209 34.24 -12.97 32.32
CA PRO A 209 35.36 -12.73 31.43
C PRO A 209 35.18 -13.41 30.06
N ALA A 210 34.42 -14.50 29.95
CA ALA A 210 34.16 -15.16 28.67
C ALA A 210 33.24 -14.30 27.80
N ALA A 211 32.16 -13.78 28.38
CA ALA A 211 31.26 -12.85 27.71
C ALA A 211 32.00 -11.56 27.27
N ALA A 212 32.94 -11.07 28.08
CA ALA A 212 33.74 -9.90 27.73
C ALA A 212 34.64 -10.14 26.50
N GLN A 213 35.29 -11.30 26.40
CA GLN A 213 36.13 -11.66 25.24
C GLN A 213 35.31 -11.83 23.96
N GLU A 214 34.14 -12.47 24.07
CA GLU A 214 33.26 -12.68 22.94
C GLU A 214 32.73 -11.34 22.39
N ILE A 215 32.34 -10.43 23.29
CA ILE A 215 31.90 -9.09 22.88
C ILE A 215 33.05 -8.29 22.28
N GLU A 216 34.29 -8.41 22.77
CA GLU A 216 35.44 -7.78 22.14
C GLU A 216 35.64 -8.27 20.69
N ARG A 217 35.50 -9.57 20.44
CA ARG A 217 35.54 -10.17 19.09
C ARG A 217 34.47 -9.54 18.18
N VAL A 218 33.22 -9.51 18.65
CA VAL A 218 32.09 -8.93 17.89
C VAL A 218 32.32 -7.43 17.66
N CYS A 219 32.79 -6.67 18.65
CA CYS A 219 33.05 -5.24 18.51
C CYS A 219 34.12 -4.96 17.45
N ARG A 220 35.19 -5.76 17.42
CA ARG A 220 36.25 -5.64 16.40
C ARG A 220 35.69 -5.91 15.01
N GLN A 221 34.94 -7.00 14.86
CA GLN A 221 34.27 -7.34 13.61
C GLN A 221 33.34 -6.21 13.14
N GLN A 222 32.53 -5.62 14.02
CA GLN A 222 31.64 -4.52 13.64
C GLN A 222 32.41 -3.23 13.27
N SER A 223 33.51 -2.95 13.97
CA SER A 223 34.36 -1.80 13.66
C SER A 223 34.97 -1.87 12.26
N GLU A 224 35.29 -3.08 11.78
CA GLU A 224 35.77 -3.31 10.40
C GLU A 224 34.70 -2.96 9.34
N PHE A 225 33.42 -3.00 9.70
CA PHE A 225 32.30 -2.60 8.83
C PHE A 225 31.99 -1.09 8.92
N GLY A 226 32.80 -0.32 9.64
CA GLY A 226 32.62 1.13 9.79
C GLY A 226 31.51 1.48 10.78
N ILE A 227 31.30 0.64 11.79
CA ILE A 227 30.38 0.87 12.90
C ILE A 227 31.17 1.42 14.08
N ASP A 228 30.72 2.53 14.66
CA ASP A 228 31.30 3.05 15.90
C ASP A 228 30.75 2.27 17.09
N VAL A 229 31.61 1.49 17.74
CA VAL A 229 31.19 0.60 18.82
C VAL A 229 31.70 1.09 20.17
N ARG A 230 30.82 1.07 21.18
CA ARG A 230 31.16 1.28 22.59
C ARG A 230 30.62 0.16 23.46
N VAL A 231 31.28 -0.09 24.58
CA VAL A 231 30.90 -1.13 25.53
C VAL A 231 30.67 -0.50 26.90
N MET A 232 29.64 -0.95 27.60
CA MET A 232 29.38 -0.58 28.99
C MET A 232 28.92 -1.78 29.81
N ARG A 233 29.08 -1.68 31.13
CA ARG A 233 28.52 -2.65 32.08
C ARG A 233 27.18 -2.15 32.61
N SER A 234 26.22 -3.04 32.82
CA SER A 234 24.91 -2.70 33.39
C SER A 234 25.00 -2.21 34.84
N SER A 235 26.05 -2.60 35.58
CA SER A 235 26.36 -2.08 36.92
C SER A 235 26.68 -0.57 36.93
N GLY A 236 27.12 -0.02 35.80
CA GLY A 236 27.37 1.41 35.62
C GLY A 236 26.11 2.24 35.37
N LEU A 237 24.94 1.60 35.18
CA LEU A 237 23.68 2.29 34.98
C LEU A 237 23.09 2.82 36.29
N ALA A 238 22.55 4.04 36.25
CA ALA A 238 21.70 4.58 37.31
C ALA A 238 20.55 3.59 37.63
N ALA A 239 20.07 3.58 38.87
CA ALA A 239 19.01 2.64 39.27
C ALA A 239 17.72 2.80 38.44
N SER A 240 17.34 4.03 38.07
CA SER A 240 16.22 4.33 37.16
C SER A 240 16.41 3.74 35.76
N SER A 241 17.66 3.71 35.31
CA SER A 241 18.10 3.17 34.03
C SER A 241 18.08 1.65 33.98
N ARG A 242 17.99 0.96 35.13
CA ARG A 242 17.91 -0.51 35.21
C ARG A 242 16.48 -1.06 35.13
N VAL A 243 15.47 -0.19 35.18
CA VAL A 243 14.04 -0.57 35.27
C VAL A 243 13.34 -0.59 33.91
N ASP A 244 13.96 -0.07 32.84
CA ASP A 244 13.36 -0.09 31.50
C ASP A 244 13.47 -1.50 30.89
N PRO A 245 12.38 -2.25 30.73
CA PRO A 245 12.42 -3.62 30.24
C PRO A 245 12.84 -3.73 28.75
N MET A 246 12.91 -2.61 28.03
CA MET A 246 13.27 -2.51 26.62
C MET A 246 14.70 -1.96 26.47
N PHE A 247 15.68 -2.76 26.91
CA PHE A 247 17.10 -2.43 26.76
C PHE A 247 17.63 -2.57 25.35
N ASP A 248 16.93 -3.35 24.52
CA ASP A 248 17.32 -3.61 23.14
C ASP A 248 16.41 -2.83 22.18
N PHE A 249 16.97 -1.77 21.63
CA PHE A 249 16.32 -0.93 20.65
C PHE A 249 17.31 -0.36 19.64
N ILE A 250 16.80 -0.03 18.47
CA ILE A 250 17.52 0.59 17.36
C ILE A 250 16.74 1.82 16.91
N LEU A 251 17.41 2.96 16.84
CA LEU A 251 16.88 4.19 16.27
C LEU A 251 17.37 4.33 14.82
N PHE A 252 16.42 4.50 13.90
CA PHE A 252 16.68 4.82 12.51
C PHE A 252 16.36 6.29 12.27
N ASP A 253 17.36 7.03 11.77
CA ASP A 253 17.30 8.44 11.41
C ASP A 253 16.74 9.37 12.51
N GLN A 254 16.86 8.94 13.78
CA GLN A 254 16.24 9.59 14.94
C GLN A 254 14.73 9.83 14.79
N ALA A 255 14.06 9.08 13.92
CA ALA A 255 12.65 9.26 13.55
C ALA A 255 11.80 8.02 13.82
N LEU A 256 12.42 6.85 13.88
CA LEU A 256 11.75 5.57 14.13
C LEU A 256 12.57 4.74 15.12
N SER A 257 11.91 4.17 16.12
CA SER A 257 12.50 3.23 17.06
C SER A 257 11.97 1.82 16.78
N TYR A 258 12.89 0.88 16.53
CA TYR A 258 12.65 -0.56 16.55
C TYR A 258 12.98 -1.04 17.95
N GLU A 259 12.02 -1.63 18.67
CA GLU A 259 12.19 -2.05 20.05
C GLU A 259 11.85 -3.54 20.21
N VAL A 260 12.73 -4.28 20.85
CA VAL A 260 12.58 -5.71 21.10
C VAL A 260 12.26 -5.92 22.56
N SER A 261 11.12 -6.58 22.82
CA SER A 261 10.75 -7.01 24.15
C SER A 261 11.11 -8.48 24.34
N SER A 262 11.89 -8.76 25.37
CA SER A 262 12.26 -10.13 25.75
C SER A 262 11.37 -10.63 26.88
N ALA A 263 10.92 -11.88 26.79
CA ALA A 263 10.35 -12.59 27.92
C ALA A 263 11.37 -13.61 28.46
N PRO A 264 11.42 -13.83 29.78
CA PRO A 264 12.19 -14.94 30.34
C PRO A 264 11.64 -16.25 29.79
N ALA A 265 12.48 -17.04 29.12
CA ALA A 265 12.06 -18.35 28.63
C ALA A 265 11.66 -19.25 29.82
N LEU A 266 10.59 -20.01 29.64
CA LEU A 266 10.10 -21.02 30.60
C LEU A 266 11.07 -22.21 30.76
N ASP A 267 12.12 -22.28 29.93
CA ASP A 267 13.06 -23.39 29.94
C ASP A 267 14.21 -23.16 30.93
N ARG A 268 14.70 -24.22 31.57
CA ARG A 268 15.62 -24.19 32.74
C ARG A 268 17.01 -23.59 32.48
N GLY A 269 17.24 -22.96 31.33
CA GLY A 269 18.50 -22.35 30.91
C GLY A 269 18.55 -20.82 30.96
N GLY A 270 17.48 -20.13 31.37
CA GLY A 270 17.50 -18.66 31.55
C GLY A 270 17.69 -17.83 30.28
N ARG A 271 17.49 -18.43 29.09
CA ARG A 271 17.56 -17.72 27.81
C ARG A 271 16.41 -16.71 27.70
N LEU A 272 16.70 -15.52 27.20
CA LEU A 272 15.67 -14.55 26.82
C LEU A 272 15.15 -14.95 25.44
N THR A 273 13.83 -15.06 25.28
CA THR A 273 13.20 -15.23 23.97
C THR A 273 12.50 -13.94 23.60
N ILE A 274 12.65 -13.51 22.35
CA ILE A 274 11.96 -12.33 21.83
C ILE A 274 10.45 -12.60 21.90
N ALA A 275 9.77 -11.87 22.77
CA ALA A 275 8.33 -11.98 22.98
C ALA A 275 7.56 -11.12 21.98
N GLY A 276 8.14 -10.00 21.56
CA GLY A 276 7.49 -9.11 20.61
C GLY A 276 8.41 -7.99 20.13
N THR A 277 8.12 -7.54 18.93
CA THR A 277 8.80 -6.43 18.26
C THR A 277 7.84 -5.27 18.12
N ARG A 278 8.30 -4.05 18.39
CA ARG A 278 7.51 -2.82 18.24
C ARG A 278 8.26 -1.81 17.39
N LEU A 279 7.56 -1.21 16.44
CA LEU A 279 7.98 0.02 15.77
C LEU A 279 7.27 1.20 16.42
N ALA A 280 8.02 2.23 16.76
CA ALA A 280 7.47 3.47 17.30
C ALA A 280 7.96 4.67 16.49
N VAL A 281 7.01 5.50 16.04
CA VAL A 281 7.27 6.77 15.34
C VAL A 281 6.70 7.98 16.09
N ARG A 282 6.01 7.76 17.21
CA ARG A 282 5.51 8.85 18.07
C ARG A 282 6.68 9.69 18.58
N PRO A 283 6.66 11.03 18.38
CA PRO A 283 7.77 11.90 18.77
C PRO A 283 8.18 11.76 20.23
N ASP A 284 7.23 11.65 21.15
CA ASP A 284 7.53 11.53 22.59
C ASP A 284 8.36 10.27 22.91
N ARG A 285 8.03 9.15 22.28
CA ARG A 285 8.70 7.86 22.48
C ARG A 285 10.07 7.84 21.79
N VAL A 286 10.14 8.33 20.55
CA VAL A 286 11.39 8.43 19.81
C VAL A 286 12.36 9.37 20.53
N ASN A 287 11.91 10.55 20.96
CA ASN A 287 12.73 11.50 21.73
C ASN A 287 13.20 10.92 23.07
N HIS A 288 12.37 10.10 23.72
CA HIS A 288 12.78 9.38 24.92
C HIS A 288 13.92 8.40 24.60
N ARG A 289 13.79 7.62 23.52
CA ARG A 289 14.82 6.68 23.06
C ARG A 289 16.11 7.37 22.62
N ILE A 290 16.04 8.53 21.97
CA ILE A 290 17.22 9.33 21.59
C ILE A 290 18.00 9.74 22.84
N ARG A 291 17.33 10.41 23.80
CA ARG A 291 17.98 10.81 25.06
C ARG A 291 18.58 9.61 25.77
N ARG A 292 17.86 8.49 25.77
CA ARG A 292 18.31 7.26 26.37
C ARG A 292 19.56 6.72 25.71
N PHE A 293 19.60 6.67 24.38
CA PHE A 293 20.78 6.24 23.63
C PHE A 293 21.98 7.15 23.93
N ASP A 294 21.79 8.47 23.93
CA ASP A 294 22.87 9.41 24.22
C ASP A 294 23.44 9.25 25.63
N GLU A 295 22.59 9.00 26.63
CA GLU A 295 23.03 8.66 27.99
C GLU A 295 23.92 7.41 28.00
N LEU A 296 23.48 6.34 27.34
CA LEU A 296 24.23 5.09 27.24
C LEU A 296 25.55 5.29 26.47
N TRP A 297 25.49 5.98 25.34
CA TRP A 297 26.63 6.27 24.49
C TRP A 297 27.72 7.05 25.22
N ASN A 298 27.33 8.09 25.98
CA ASN A 298 28.25 8.93 26.72
C ASN A 298 28.84 8.24 27.95
N ALA A 299 28.12 7.30 28.56
CA ALA A 299 28.63 6.48 29.66
C ALA A 299 29.50 5.31 29.20
N ALA A 300 29.33 4.85 27.95
CA ALA A 300 30.06 3.73 27.39
C ALA A 300 31.48 4.11 26.95
N ILE A 301 32.38 3.13 27.05
CA ILE A 301 33.79 3.30 26.72
C ILE A 301 34.03 2.81 25.28
N PRO A 302 34.75 3.56 24.44
CA PRO A 302 35.18 3.07 23.13
C PRO A 302 36.04 1.81 23.26
N LEU A 303 35.88 0.86 22.33
CA LEU A 303 36.83 -0.25 22.24
C LEU A 303 38.21 0.34 21.90
N ALA A 304 39.25 -0.01 22.67
CA ALA A 304 40.61 0.38 22.32
C ALA A 304 40.95 -0.24 20.96
N ARG A 305 41.36 0.60 20.00
CA ARG A 305 41.79 0.16 18.66
C ARG A 305 43.11 -0.58 18.72
#